data_AF-A0A850BSK9-F1
#
_entry.id   AF-A0A850BSK9-F1
#
_cell.length_a   1.000
_cell.length_b   1.000
_cell.length_c   1.000
_cell.angle_alpha   90.00
_cell.angle_beta   90.00
_cell.angle_gamma   90.00
#
_symmetry.space_group_name_H-M   'P 1'
#
loop_
_entity.id
_entity.type
_entity.pdbx_description
1 polymer ?
#
loop_
_entity_poly.entity_id
_entity_poly.type
_entity_poly.pdbx_seq_one_letter_code
_entity_poly.pdbx_strand_id
1 'polypeptide(L)'
;MLLAAAAGCSSKPDEIASTKPVAVAIPGHDSLAQDTAPKESQRMVPPEAYLRTYLQIFGGMKPLEVQADAKTLINNKNVQLFDTWGDYLALLGLPDYASDIPRTTQTNALMLSTFERLGVALCDRAVERDLKAVPPVPAAERRVFAFEVPADPIDESAFAERFDVLHRTFLGYPAALATTDRTAKFFALYQGAVEKYSAPDAPTSRLTPAEVGWASVCYGLVRHPEFHLY
;
A
#
# COMPACT_ATOMS: atom_id res chain seq x y z
N MET A 1 -35.92 25.74 -44.15
CA MET A 1 -35.70 26.24 -42.79
C MET A 1 -36.58 25.44 -41.85
N LEU A 2 -36.02 25.04 -40.69
CA LEU A 2 -36.58 24.34 -39.51
C LEU A 2 -36.64 22.78 -39.47
N LEU A 3 -35.82 22.27 -38.51
CA LEU A 3 -36.00 21.15 -37.55
C LEU A 3 -36.22 19.70 -38.06
N ALA A 4 -35.70 18.63 -37.45
CA ALA A 4 -35.16 18.41 -36.10
C ALA A 4 -34.16 17.23 -36.07
N ALA A 5 -33.26 17.25 -35.08
CA ALA A 5 -32.40 16.15 -34.67
C ALA A 5 -33.01 15.40 -33.46
N ALA A 6 -33.02 14.07 -33.49
CA ALA A 6 -33.08 13.09 -32.39
C ALA A 6 -33.14 11.70 -33.07
N ALA A 7 -32.47 10.61 -32.68
CA ALA A 7 -31.96 10.22 -31.38
C ALA A 7 -30.74 9.31 -31.58
N GLY A 8 -29.69 9.54 -30.78
CA GLY A 8 -28.54 8.65 -30.67
C GLY A 8 -28.16 8.58 -29.20
N CYS A 9 -28.81 7.68 -28.45
CA CYS A 9 -28.37 7.33 -27.12
C CYS A 9 -28.41 5.82 -26.93
N SER A 10 -27.31 5.33 -26.35
CA SER A 10 -27.22 4.13 -25.53
C SER A 10 -26.98 2.81 -26.25
N SER A 11 -25.72 2.55 -26.60
CA SER A 11 -25.14 1.21 -26.38
C SER A 11 -23.83 1.36 -25.60
N LYS A 12 -23.86 0.94 -24.33
CA LYS A 12 -22.63 0.59 -23.59
C LYS A 12 -22.01 -0.62 -24.31
N PRO A 13 -20.67 -0.75 -24.39
CA PRO A 13 -20.07 -1.98 -24.86
C PRO A 13 -20.44 -3.11 -23.89
N ASP A 14 -20.86 -4.25 -24.45
CA ASP A 14 -21.29 -5.42 -23.72
C ASP A 14 -20.27 -5.85 -22.65
N GLU A 15 -20.69 -5.82 -21.40
CA GLU A 15 -20.03 -6.50 -20.30
C GLU A 15 -20.12 -8.00 -20.61
N ILE A 16 -18.97 -8.64 -20.86
CA ILE A 16 -18.91 -10.08 -21.11
C ILE A 16 -19.43 -10.77 -19.85
N ALA A 17 -20.69 -11.21 -19.88
CA ALA A 17 -21.28 -12.01 -18.84
C ALA A 17 -20.42 -13.27 -18.64
N SER A 18 -19.71 -13.33 -17.52
CA SER A 18 -18.94 -14.50 -17.14
C SER A 18 -19.91 -15.61 -16.77
N THR A 19 -20.25 -16.47 -17.74
CA THR A 19 -20.93 -17.74 -17.52
C THR A 19 -19.96 -18.73 -16.87
N LYS A 20 -19.57 -18.49 -15.62
CA LYS A 20 -18.94 -19.54 -14.82
C LYS A 20 -20.02 -20.53 -14.37
N PRO A 21 -19.87 -21.84 -14.61
CA PRO A 21 -20.78 -22.82 -14.05
C PRO A 21 -20.69 -22.74 -12.53
N VAL A 22 -21.83 -22.63 -11.86
CA VAL A 22 -21.94 -22.82 -10.41
C VAL A 22 -21.40 -24.22 -10.12
N ALA A 23 -20.24 -24.31 -9.49
CA ALA A 23 -19.71 -25.58 -9.04
C ALA A 23 -20.66 -26.14 -7.99
N VAL A 24 -21.46 -27.13 -8.37
CA VAL A 24 -22.29 -27.91 -7.46
C VAL A 24 -21.34 -28.70 -6.57
N ALA A 25 -21.20 -28.23 -5.32
CA ALA A 25 -20.59 -28.91 -4.18
C ALA A 25 -19.24 -29.62 -4.45
N ILE A 26 -18.14 -29.03 -3.98
CA ILE A 26 -16.85 -29.71 -3.90
C ILE A 26 -16.96 -30.76 -2.77
N PRO A 27 -16.81 -32.07 -3.05
CA PRO A 27 -16.95 -33.12 -2.04
C PRO A 27 -16.01 -32.88 -0.85
N GLY A 28 -16.53 -32.98 0.38
CA GLY A 28 -15.76 -32.83 1.62
C GLY A 28 -15.82 -31.46 2.29
N HIS A 29 -16.61 -30.51 1.77
CA HIS A 29 -16.78 -29.16 2.34
C HIS A 29 -18.16 -28.97 3.02
N ASP A 30 -18.89 -30.06 3.28
CA ASP A 30 -20.28 -30.05 3.77
C ASP A 30 -20.43 -29.56 5.23
N SER A 31 -19.32 -29.47 5.98
CA SER A 31 -19.31 -29.07 7.40
C SER A 31 -18.69 -27.69 7.66
N LEU A 32 -18.15 -27.03 6.62
CA LEU A 32 -17.58 -25.70 6.76
C LEU A 32 -18.68 -24.65 6.56
N ALA A 33 -18.81 -23.72 7.50
CA ALA A 33 -19.70 -22.57 7.34
C ALA A 33 -19.29 -21.79 6.08
N GLN A 34 -20.08 -21.93 5.01
CA GLN A 34 -19.85 -21.18 3.78
C GLN A 34 -20.29 -19.75 4.00
N ASP A 35 -19.38 -18.80 3.80
CA ASP A 35 -19.72 -17.38 3.82
C ASP A 35 -20.57 -17.04 2.58
N THR A 36 -21.88 -17.01 2.79
CA THR A 36 -22.89 -16.65 1.80
C THR A 36 -23.15 -15.15 1.73
N ALA A 37 -22.37 -14.31 2.44
CA ALA A 37 -22.49 -12.87 2.31
C ALA A 37 -22.25 -12.45 0.85
N PRO A 38 -23.04 -11.47 0.33
CA PRO A 38 -22.86 -10.97 -1.02
C PRO A 38 -21.41 -10.52 -1.22
N LYS A 39 -20.71 -11.17 -2.16
CA LYS A 39 -19.33 -10.85 -2.51
C LYS A 39 -19.36 -9.64 -3.44
N GLU A 40 -19.33 -8.46 -2.84
CA GLU A 40 -19.11 -7.23 -3.60
C GLU A 40 -17.67 -7.23 -4.15
N SER A 41 -17.48 -6.65 -5.34
CA SER A 41 -16.12 -6.34 -5.81
C SER A 41 -15.40 -5.52 -4.76
N GLN A 42 -14.07 -5.66 -4.65
CA GLN A 42 -13.28 -4.84 -3.73
C GLN A 42 -13.65 -3.36 -3.98
N ARG A 43 -14.32 -2.76 -3.00
CA ARG A 43 -14.65 -1.33 -3.05
C ARG A 43 -13.35 -0.56 -3.13
N MET A 44 -13.29 0.43 -4.01
CA MET A 44 -12.12 1.30 -4.08
C MET A 44 -11.88 1.92 -2.71
N VAL A 45 -10.64 1.83 -2.25
CA VAL A 45 -10.23 2.56 -1.06
C VAL A 45 -9.94 4.01 -1.47
N PRO A 46 -10.54 5.01 -0.81
CA PRO A 46 -10.31 6.41 -1.14
C PRO A 46 -8.81 6.75 -1.05
N PRO A 47 -8.23 7.53 -1.98
CA PRO A 47 -6.83 7.99 -1.92
C PRO A 47 -6.42 8.62 -0.57
N GLU A 48 -7.38 9.21 0.13
CA GLU A 48 -7.29 9.76 1.48
C GLU A 48 -6.82 8.72 2.49
N ALA A 49 -7.25 7.46 2.33
CA ALA A 49 -6.82 6.38 3.20
C ALA A 49 -5.33 6.09 3.00
N TYR A 50 -4.87 5.93 1.75
CA TYR A 50 -3.45 5.73 1.44
C TYR A 50 -2.57 6.85 1.98
N LEU A 51 -2.98 8.11 1.78
CA LEU A 51 -2.25 9.27 2.27
C LEU A 51 -2.22 9.32 3.79
N ARG A 52 -3.34 9.03 4.46
CA ARG A 52 -3.38 8.93 5.91
C ARG A 52 -2.44 7.83 6.42
N THR A 53 -2.48 6.63 5.85
CA THR A 53 -1.61 5.51 6.22
C THR A 53 -0.14 5.87 6.04
N TYR A 54 0.24 6.51 4.93
CA TYR A 54 1.62 6.97 4.72
C TYR A 54 2.05 8.04 5.72
N LEU A 55 1.19 8.99 6.02
CA LEU A 55 1.46 10.01 7.03
C LEU A 55 1.60 9.43 8.44
N GLN A 56 0.87 8.37 8.75
CA GLN A 56 1.01 7.66 10.02
C GLN A 56 2.32 6.87 10.09
N ILE A 57 2.57 5.99 9.12
CA ILE A 57 3.73 5.08 9.12
C ILE A 57 5.04 5.84 8.91
N PHE A 58 5.11 6.68 7.88
CA PHE A 58 6.34 7.37 7.51
C PHE A 58 6.50 8.73 8.20
N GLY A 59 5.40 9.43 8.46
CA GLY A 59 5.38 10.71 9.18
C GLY A 59 5.33 10.56 10.70
N GLY A 60 4.99 9.38 11.23
CA GLY A 60 4.88 9.12 12.66
C GLY A 60 3.71 9.84 13.34
N MET A 61 2.73 10.30 12.55
CA MET A 61 1.56 11.01 13.05
C MET A 61 0.52 10.02 13.55
N LYS A 62 -0.08 10.26 14.71
CA LYS A 62 -1.21 9.42 15.14
C LYS A 62 -2.44 9.69 14.27
N PRO A 63 -3.36 8.72 14.09
CA PRO A 63 -4.58 8.93 13.32
C PRO A 63 -5.35 10.20 13.71
N LEU A 64 -5.43 10.49 15.01
CA LEU A 64 -6.10 11.68 15.55
C LEU A 64 -5.32 12.98 15.32
N GLU A 65 -3.98 12.91 15.33
CA GLU A 65 -3.09 14.04 15.02
C GLU A 65 -3.17 14.37 13.53
N VAL A 66 -3.16 13.36 12.64
CA VAL A 66 -3.40 13.56 11.19
C VAL A 66 -4.75 14.23 10.97
N GLN A 67 -5.80 13.78 11.68
CA GLN A 67 -7.13 14.37 11.58
C GLN A 67 -7.17 15.80 12.16
N ALA A 68 -6.48 16.07 13.26
CA ALA A 68 -6.43 17.37 13.91
C ALA A 68 -5.61 18.39 13.10
N ASP A 69 -4.45 18.01 12.56
CA ASP A 69 -3.61 18.88 11.74
C ASP A 69 -4.29 19.21 10.42
N ALA A 70 -4.93 18.22 9.80
CA ALA A 70 -5.73 18.48 8.62
C ALA A 70 -6.89 19.46 8.94
N LYS A 71 -7.57 19.32 10.08
CA LYS A 71 -8.58 20.29 10.57
C LYS A 71 -8.00 21.67 10.92
N THR A 72 -6.75 21.74 11.39
CA THR A 72 -6.10 23.01 11.79
C THR A 72 -5.62 23.80 10.57
N LEU A 73 -5.12 23.10 9.54
CA LEU A 73 -4.86 23.67 8.22
C LEU A 73 -6.13 24.21 7.56
N ILE A 74 -7.29 23.57 7.82
CA ILE A 74 -8.60 24.00 7.36
C ILE A 74 -9.03 25.33 8.00
N ASN A 75 -8.89 25.43 9.32
CA ASN A 75 -9.41 26.56 10.08
C ASN A 75 -8.57 27.84 9.94
N ASN A 76 -7.29 27.76 9.58
CA ASN A 76 -6.41 28.93 9.47
C ASN A 76 -6.44 29.66 8.12
N LYS A 77 -7.19 29.18 7.11
CA LYS A 77 -7.19 29.81 5.77
C LYS A 77 -8.54 29.91 5.03
N ASN A 78 -9.70 29.63 5.63
CA ASN A 78 -10.94 29.42 4.85
C ASN A 78 -10.73 28.41 3.70
N VAL A 79 -9.77 27.48 3.85
CA VAL A 79 -9.50 26.46 2.85
C VAL A 79 -10.10 25.20 3.40
N GLN A 80 -11.22 24.83 2.80
CA GLN A 80 -12.01 23.64 3.01
C GLN A 80 -11.20 22.41 2.53
N LEU A 81 -10.03 22.14 3.13
CA LEU A 81 -8.95 21.24 2.66
C LEU A 81 -9.42 19.79 2.38
N PHE A 82 -10.51 19.36 3.04
CA PHE A 82 -11.16 18.07 2.76
C PHE A 82 -12.25 18.15 1.69
N ASP A 83 -12.96 19.26 1.50
CA ASP A 83 -13.87 19.39 0.34
C ASP A 83 -13.10 19.80 -0.94
N THR A 84 -11.94 20.45 -0.84
CA THR A 84 -11.01 20.73 -1.95
C THR A 84 -9.99 19.60 -2.16
N TRP A 85 -10.12 18.48 -1.45
CA TRP A 85 -9.25 17.33 -1.68
C TRP A 85 -9.46 16.74 -3.08
N GLY A 86 -10.70 16.78 -3.59
CA GLY A 86 -10.98 16.51 -5.01
C GLY A 86 -10.16 17.40 -5.95
N ASP A 87 -10.02 18.69 -5.60
CA ASP A 87 -9.19 19.64 -6.37
C ASP A 87 -7.69 19.35 -6.24
N TYR A 88 -7.21 18.94 -5.07
CA TYR A 88 -5.80 18.58 -4.85
C TYR A 88 -5.41 17.28 -5.56
N LEU A 89 -6.27 16.27 -5.52
CA LEU A 89 -6.11 15.04 -6.30
C LEU A 89 -6.11 15.37 -7.80
N ALA A 90 -7.04 16.21 -8.27
CA ALA A 90 -7.06 16.68 -9.66
C ALA A 90 -5.78 17.44 -10.06
N LEU A 91 -5.24 18.28 -9.16
CA LEU A 91 -3.96 18.98 -9.36
C LEU A 91 -2.75 18.03 -9.40
N LEU A 92 -2.81 16.90 -8.69
CA LEU A 92 -1.85 15.80 -8.79
C LEU A 92 -2.10 14.87 -10.00
N GLY A 93 -3.10 15.19 -10.84
CA GLY A 93 -3.46 14.40 -12.03
C GLY A 93 -4.26 13.13 -11.70
N LEU A 94 -4.81 13.04 -10.50
CA LEU A 94 -5.67 11.94 -10.06
C LEU A 94 -7.15 12.27 -10.34
N PRO A 95 -8.01 11.27 -10.61
CA PRO A 95 -9.42 11.50 -10.92
C PRO A 95 -10.12 12.17 -9.75
N ASP A 96 -10.89 13.21 -10.04
CA ASP A 96 -11.84 13.77 -9.09
C ASP A 96 -13.11 12.89 -9.09
N TYR A 97 -13.30 12.13 -8.02
CA TYR A 97 -14.43 11.21 -7.88
C TYR A 97 -15.80 11.91 -7.83
N ALA A 98 -15.86 13.23 -7.62
CA ALA A 98 -17.09 14.01 -7.69
C ALA A 98 -17.54 14.27 -9.14
N SER A 99 -16.61 14.35 -10.09
CA SER A 99 -16.88 14.59 -11.51
C SER A 99 -16.71 13.34 -12.39
N ASP A 100 -15.91 12.36 -11.97
CA ASP A 100 -15.67 11.07 -12.65
C ASP A 100 -16.56 9.92 -12.13
N ILE A 101 -17.82 10.22 -11.78
CA ILE A 101 -18.85 9.27 -11.30
C ILE A 101 -18.94 7.96 -12.13
N PRO A 102 -18.82 7.95 -13.48
CA PRO A 102 -18.90 6.72 -14.27
C PRO A 102 -17.73 5.74 -14.03
N ARG A 103 -16.64 6.19 -13.40
CA ARG A 103 -15.40 5.43 -13.18
C ARG A 103 -15.20 5.02 -11.71
N THR A 104 -16.19 5.26 -10.84
CA THR A 104 -16.16 4.87 -9.43
C THR A 104 -15.96 3.36 -9.18
N THR A 105 -16.17 2.52 -10.19
CA THR A 105 -15.89 1.07 -10.13
C THR A 105 -14.56 0.67 -10.77
N GLN A 106 -13.82 1.63 -11.34
CA GLN A 106 -12.54 1.39 -12.01
C GLN A 106 -11.41 1.99 -11.20
N THR A 107 -10.58 1.13 -10.64
CA THR A 107 -9.29 1.50 -10.08
C THR A 107 -8.48 2.27 -11.13
N ASN A 108 -8.19 3.55 -10.87
CA ASN A 108 -7.25 4.26 -11.73
C ASN A 108 -5.85 3.68 -11.51
N ALA A 109 -5.39 2.87 -12.45
CA ALA A 109 -4.06 2.26 -12.41
C ALA A 109 -2.93 3.31 -12.28
N LEU A 110 -3.14 4.54 -12.77
CA LEU A 110 -2.21 5.65 -12.57
C LEU A 110 -2.12 6.06 -11.09
N MET A 111 -3.24 6.06 -10.38
CA MET A 111 -3.30 6.40 -8.96
C MET A 111 -2.58 5.36 -8.11
N LEU A 112 -2.89 4.06 -8.31
CA LEU A 112 -2.19 2.99 -7.59
C LEU A 112 -0.70 2.99 -7.89
N SER A 113 -0.31 3.10 -9.17
CA SER A 113 1.10 3.14 -9.53
C SER A 113 1.82 4.38 -8.95
N THR A 114 1.13 5.50 -8.79
CA THR A 114 1.68 6.69 -8.12
C THR A 114 1.88 6.42 -6.63
N PHE A 115 0.91 5.84 -5.93
CA PHE A 115 1.07 5.52 -4.51
C PHE A 115 2.12 4.44 -4.27
N GLU A 116 2.20 3.42 -5.10
CA GLU A 116 3.25 2.40 -5.02
C GLU A 116 4.64 3.03 -5.19
N ARG A 117 4.82 3.91 -6.19
CA ARG A 117 6.10 4.60 -6.41
C ARG A 117 6.46 5.52 -5.25
N LEU A 118 5.47 6.24 -4.71
CA LEU A 118 5.67 7.09 -3.55
C LEU A 118 6.09 6.26 -2.33
N GLY A 119 5.40 5.16 -2.03
CA GLY A 119 5.72 4.31 -0.89
C GLY A 119 7.09 3.66 -1.02
N VAL A 120 7.50 3.25 -2.23
CA VAL A 120 8.89 2.81 -2.50
C VAL A 120 9.89 3.91 -2.16
N ALA A 121 9.68 5.13 -2.64
CA ALA A 121 10.56 6.25 -2.32
C ALA A 121 10.59 6.56 -0.80
N LEU A 122 9.46 6.43 -0.11
CA LEU A 122 9.37 6.61 1.34
C LEU A 122 10.08 5.50 2.13
N CYS A 123 10.03 4.25 1.67
CA CYS A 123 10.78 3.14 2.22
C CYS A 123 12.31 3.39 2.12
N ASP A 124 12.79 3.85 0.96
CA ASP A 124 14.19 4.28 0.80
C ASP A 124 14.57 5.38 1.81
N ARG A 125 13.72 6.40 1.96
CA ARG A 125 13.94 7.49 2.92
C ARG A 125 13.88 7.02 4.36
N ALA A 126 13.03 6.04 4.67
CA ALA A 126 12.94 5.44 5.98
C ALA A 126 14.23 4.69 6.32
N VAL A 127 14.87 4.00 5.37
CA VAL A 127 16.19 3.40 5.60
C VAL A 127 17.23 4.47 5.92
N GLU A 128 17.27 5.56 5.15
CA GLU A 128 18.21 6.65 5.41
C GLU A 128 18.02 7.28 6.79
N ARG A 129 16.77 7.46 7.22
CA ARG A 129 16.43 8.06 8.51
C ARG A 129 16.63 7.09 9.68
N ASP A 130 16.14 5.87 9.55
CA ASP A 130 16.08 4.94 10.68
C ASP A 130 17.39 4.16 10.85
N LEU A 131 18.03 3.77 9.75
CA LEU A 131 19.18 2.85 9.77
C LEU A 131 20.51 3.55 9.52
N LYS A 132 20.51 4.64 8.75
CA LYS A 132 21.75 5.35 8.32
C LYS A 132 21.97 6.71 8.97
N ALA A 133 21.06 7.16 9.82
CA ALA A 133 21.17 8.46 10.44
C ALA A 133 22.48 8.61 11.22
N VAL A 134 23.02 9.82 11.21
CA VAL A 134 24.20 10.19 11.99
C VAL A 134 23.81 11.42 12.83
N PRO A 135 23.76 11.31 14.17
CA PRO A 135 24.03 10.10 14.97
C PRO A 135 22.98 8.97 14.77
N PRO A 136 23.32 7.71 15.06
CA PRO A 136 22.38 6.59 14.95
C PRO A 136 21.12 6.81 15.78
N VAL A 137 19.96 6.56 15.18
CA VAL A 137 18.67 6.60 15.88
C VAL A 137 18.46 5.28 16.62
N PRO A 138 18.16 5.27 17.93
CA PRO A 138 17.85 4.03 18.66
C PRO A 138 16.64 3.30 18.07
N ALA A 139 16.62 1.96 18.08
CA ALA A 139 15.51 1.20 17.49
C ALA A 139 14.11 1.60 17.99
N ALA A 140 13.98 1.98 19.27
CA ALA A 140 12.72 2.42 19.86
C ALA A 140 12.21 3.78 19.32
N GLU A 141 13.07 4.57 18.68
CA GLU A 141 12.74 5.89 18.12
C GLU A 141 12.57 5.86 16.58
N ARG A 142 12.95 4.75 15.93
CA ARG A 142 12.75 4.52 14.49
C ARG A 142 11.26 4.32 14.21
N ARG A 143 10.77 4.82 13.06
CA ARG A 143 9.33 4.69 12.72
C ARG A 143 9.00 3.41 11.97
N VAL A 144 9.84 3.05 11.00
CA VAL A 144 9.57 1.93 10.09
C VAL A 144 10.39 0.73 10.54
N PHE A 145 11.71 0.90 10.64
CA PHE A 145 12.64 -0.16 11.00
C PHE A 145 12.89 -0.17 12.51
N ALA A 146 11.82 -0.35 13.30
CA ALA A 146 11.84 -0.30 14.77
C ALA A 146 12.46 -1.57 15.42
N PHE A 147 13.65 -1.94 14.95
CA PHE A 147 14.43 -3.09 15.40
C PHE A 147 15.91 -2.86 15.09
N GLU A 148 16.79 -3.58 15.77
CA GLU A 148 18.20 -3.60 15.41
C GLU A 148 18.45 -4.50 14.20
N VAL A 149 19.17 -3.93 13.22
CA VAL A 149 19.60 -4.64 12.02
C VAL A 149 20.71 -5.61 12.42
N PRO A 150 20.53 -6.93 12.22
CA PRO A 150 21.56 -7.90 12.57
C PRO A 150 22.77 -7.75 11.64
N ALA A 151 23.91 -8.29 12.09
CA ALA A 151 25.07 -8.44 11.23
C ALA A 151 24.76 -9.42 10.09
N ASP A 152 25.25 -9.13 8.89
CA ASP A 152 25.17 -10.06 7.77
C ASP A 152 26.16 -11.23 7.94
N PRO A 153 25.81 -12.44 7.51
CA PRO A 153 24.52 -12.84 6.92
C PRO A 153 23.42 -13.06 7.98
N ILE A 154 22.18 -12.74 7.62
CA ILE A 154 20.99 -13.00 8.43
C ILE A 154 20.36 -14.35 8.07
N ASP A 155 20.01 -15.14 9.09
CA ASP A 155 19.23 -16.37 8.91
C ASP A 155 17.71 -16.09 8.93
N GLU A 156 16.91 -17.10 8.58
CA GLU A 156 15.45 -16.96 8.49
C GLU A 156 14.81 -16.63 9.85
N SER A 157 15.37 -17.13 10.95
CA SER A 157 14.84 -16.90 12.29
C SER A 157 15.04 -15.46 12.72
N ALA A 158 16.26 -14.94 12.53
CA ALA A 158 16.59 -13.55 12.79
C ALA A 158 15.78 -12.63 11.88
N PHE A 159 15.59 -13.00 10.62
CA PHE A 159 14.73 -12.27 9.69
C PHE A 159 13.28 -12.22 10.16
N ALA A 160 12.71 -13.37 10.56
CA ALA A 160 11.30 -13.49 10.95
C ALA A 160 10.92 -12.54 12.08
N GLU A 161 11.78 -12.38 13.09
CA GLU A 161 11.55 -11.45 14.21
C GLU A 161 11.41 -9.99 13.74
N ARG A 162 12.25 -9.56 12.78
CA ARG A 162 12.23 -8.19 12.26
C ARG A 162 11.10 -8.01 11.24
N PHE A 163 10.84 -9.03 10.44
CA PHE A 163 9.72 -9.04 9.53
C PHE A 163 8.39 -8.92 10.26
N ASP A 164 8.24 -9.56 11.42
CA ASP A 164 7.04 -9.44 12.26
C ASP A 164 6.82 -8.00 12.77
N VAL A 165 7.90 -7.26 13.09
CA VAL A 165 7.82 -5.82 13.39
C VAL A 165 7.28 -5.04 12.19
N LEU A 166 7.84 -5.24 10.99
CA LEU A 166 7.36 -4.58 9.78
C LEU A 166 5.92 -4.97 9.44
N HIS A 167 5.58 -6.25 9.58
CA HIS A 167 4.24 -6.76 9.28
C HIS A 167 3.19 -6.11 10.19
N ARG A 168 3.50 -5.92 11.48
CA ARG A 168 2.65 -5.17 12.41
C ARG A 168 2.57 -3.69 12.07
N THR A 169 3.69 -3.08 11.68
CA THR A 169 3.73 -1.66 11.30
C THR A 169 2.88 -1.36 10.06
N PHE A 170 2.96 -2.22 9.04
CA PHE A 170 2.30 -1.99 7.75
C PHE A 170 0.88 -2.56 7.67
N LEU A 171 0.65 -3.71 8.30
CA LEU A 171 -0.61 -4.46 8.17
C LEU A 171 -1.37 -4.57 9.49
N GLY A 172 -0.85 -4.02 10.60
CA GLY A 172 -1.55 -3.96 11.88
C GLY A 172 -1.64 -5.27 12.66
N TYR A 173 -1.06 -6.37 12.16
CA TYR A 173 -1.11 -7.68 12.84
C TYR A 173 0.19 -8.49 12.69
N PRO A 174 0.43 -9.50 13.56
CA PRO A 174 1.63 -10.35 13.50
C PRO A 174 1.73 -11.19 12.21
N ALA A 175 2.93 -11.40 11.70
CA ALA A 175 3.16 -12.17 10.47
C ALA A 175 2.64 -13.62 10.55
N ALA A 176 2.63 -14.22 11.75
CA ALA A 176 2.16 -15.57 12.00
C ALA A 176 0.66 -15.80 11.72
N LEU A 177 -0.16 -14.73 11.68
CA LEU A 177 -1.58 -14.83 11.37
C LEU A 177 -1.89 -14.73 9.87
N ALA A 178 -0.89 -14.46 9.04
CA ALA A 178 -1.09 -14.38 7.60
C ALA A 178 -1.48 -15.74 7.02
N THR A 179 -2.46 -15.75 6.11
CA THR A 179 -3.04 -16.96 5.49
C THR A 179 -2.09 -17.72 4.53
N THR A 180 -0.85 -17.26 4.41
CA THR A 180 0.20 -17.86 3.57
C THR A 180 1.54 -17.75 4.28
N ASP A 181 2.51 -18.59 3.92
CA ASP A 181 3.89 -18.49 4.40
C ASP A 181 4.55 -17.21 3.84
N ARG A 182 4.19 -16.06 4.42
CA ARG A 182 4.69 -14.74 4.03
C ARG A 182 6.13 -14.56 4.47
N THR A 183 6.49 -15.07 5.64
CA THR A 183 7.84 -14.95 6.18
C THR A 183 8.87 -15.54 5.22
N ALA A 184 8.68 -16.77 4.73
CA ALA A 184 9.61 -17.37 3.77
C ALA A 184 9.68 -16.60 2.45
N LYS A 185 8.54 -16.12 1.93
CA LYS A 185 8.49 -15.32 0.69
C LYS A 185 9.25 -14.00 0.82
N PHE A 186 9.04 -13.29 1.92
CA PHE A 186 9.72 -12.02 2.18
C PHE A 186 11.19 -12.23 2.54
N PHE A 187 11.55 -13.37 3.13
CA PHE A 187 12.95 -13.73 3.35
C PHE A 187 13.67 -13.99 2.02
N ALA A 188 13.05 -14.73 1.10
CA ALA A 188 13.59 -14.91 -0.24
C ALA A 188 13.72 -13.58 -1.00
N LEU A 189 12.77 -12.66 -0.84
CA LEU A 189 12.85 -11.30 -1.39
C LEU A 189 14.05 -10.53 -0.82
N TYR A 190 14.25 -10.60 0.50
CA TYR A 190 15.41 -9.99 1.17
C TYR A 190 16.72 -10.56 0.62
N GLN A 191 16.86 -11.89 0.60
CA GLN A 191 18.07 -12.56 0.13
C GLN A 191 18.39 -12.24 -1.32
N GLY A 192 17.39 -12.29 -2.21
CA GLY A 192 17.58 -11.96 -3.62
C GLY A 192 17.99 -10.51 -3.85
N ALA A 193 17.52 -9.58 -3.01
CA ALA A 193 17.97 -8.19 -3.04
C ALA A 193 19.42 -8.06 -2.54
N VAL A 194 19.78 -8.68 -1.43
CA VAL A 194 21.16 -8.66 -0.91
C VAL A 194 22.13 -9.26 -1.92
N GLU A 195 21.80 -10.42 -2.49
CA GLU A 195 22.62 -11.10 -3.50
C GLU A 195 22.85 -10.20 -4.72
N LYS A 196 21.77 -9.63 -5.27
CA LYS A 196 21.85 -8.73 -6.43
C LYS A 196 22.73 -7.50 -6.18
N TYR A 197 22.67 -6.93 -4.99
CA TYR A 197 23.43 -5.71 -4.65
C TYR A 197 24.83 -6.01 -4.06
N SER A 198 25.16 -7.29 -3.84
CA SER A 198 26.50 -7.75 -3.49
C SER A 198 27.33 -8.21 -4.69
N ALA A 199 26.71 -8.32 -5.87
CA ALA A 199 27.38 -8.77 -7.09
C ALA A 199 28.48 -7.79 -7.57
N PRO A 200 29.55 -8.26 -8.25
CA PRO A 200 30.60 -7.39 -8.77
C PRO A 200 30.13 -6.31 -9.75
N ASP A 201 29.03 -6.57 -10.45
CA ASP A 201 28.35 -5.68 -11.40
C ASP A 201 27.08 -5.05 -10.80
N ALA A 202 26.97 -5.02 -9.46
CA ALA A 202 25.81 -4.50 -8.77
C ALA A 202 25.47 -3.06 -9.20
N PRO A 203 24.17 -2.71 -9.27
CA PRO A 203 23.75 -1.34 -9.52
C PRO A 203 24.33 -0.38 -8.48
N THR A 204 24.77 0.81 -8.92
CA THR A 204 25.21 1.85 -8.00
C THR A 204 24.07 2.22 -7.06
N SER A 205 24.27 1.97 -5.77
CA SER A 205 23.32 2.29 -4.71
C SER A 205 23.98 3.12 -3.64
N ARG A 206 23.22 4.05 -3.07
CA ARG A 206 23.60 4.75 -1.84
C ARG A 206 23.42 3.87 -0.60
N LEU A 207 22.75 2.74 -0.73
CA LEU A 207 22.44 1.81 0.35
C LEU A 207 23.38 0.59 0.29
N THR A 208 23.75 0.06 1.45
CA THR A 208 24.45 -1.23 1.54
C THR A 208 23.54 -2.39 1.08
N PRO A 209 24.08 -3.57 0.73
CA PRO A 209 23.26 -4.69 0.30
C PRO A 209 22.15 -5.07 1.30
N ALA A 210 22.44 -5.12 2.60
CA ALA A 210 21.44 -5.38 3.63
C ALA A 210 20.39 -4.27 3.76
N GLU A 211 20.81 -3.00 3.65
CA GLU A 211 19.88 -1.87 3.62
C GLU A 211 18.92 -1.97 2.42
N VAL A 212 19.42 -2.40 1.25
CA VAL A 212 18.58 -2.66 0.07
C VAL A 212 17.67 -3.86 0.30
N GLY A 213 18.13 -4.89 1.01
CA GLY A 213 17.31 -6.02 1.45
C GLY A 213 16.11 -5.55 2.27
N TRP A 214 16.34 -4.76 3.32
CA TRP A 214 15.28 -4.21 4.16
C TRP A 214 14.36 -3.22 3.42
N ALA A 215 14.93 -2.37 2.55
CA ALA A 215 14.13 -1.52 1.67
C ALA A 215 13.20 -2.35 0.78
N SER A 216 13.70 -3.47 0.22
CA SER A 216 12.92 -4.36 -0.65
C SER A 216 11.77 -5.04 0.09
N VAL A 217 11.98 -5.45 1.35
CA VAL A 217 10.91 -5.96 2.22
C VAL A 217 9.84 -4.89 2.44
N CYS A 218 10.25 -3.65 2.74
CA CYS A 218 9.33 -2.52 2.87
C CYS A 218 8.52 -2.27 1.58
N TYR A 219 9.16 -2.36 0.40
CA TYR A 219 8.46 -2.24 -0.89
C TYR A 219 7.41 -3.31 -1.09
N GLY A 220 7.72 -4.56 -0.72
CA GLY A 220 6.78 -5.67 -0.82
C GLY A 220 5.55 -5.46 0.08
N LEU A 221 5.73 -4.88 1.27
CA LEU A 221 4.64 -4.57 2.20
C LEU A 221 3.78 -3.41 1.70
N VAL A 222 4.38 -2.34 1.16
CA VAL A 222 3.65 -1.22 0.55
C VAL A 222 2.77 -1.67 -0.62
N ARG A 223 3.26 -2.63 -1.42
CA ARG A 223 2.53 -3.19 -2.57
C ARG A 223 1.56 -4.30 -2.17
N HIS A 224 1.46 -4.61 -0.88
CA HIS A 224 0.61 -5.70 -0.42
C HIS A 224 -0.86 -5.31 -0.57
N PRO A 225 -1.75 -6.22 -1.01
CA PRO A 225 -3.17 -5.92 -1.17
C PRO A 225 -3.89 -5.47 0.11
N GLU A 226 -3.34 -5.75 1.29
CA GLU A 226 -3.93 -5.35 2.59
C GLU A 226 -3.38 -4.03 3.12
N PHE A 227 -2.34 -3.47 2.49
CA PHE A 227 -1.65 -2.27 2.99
C PHE A 227 -2.59 -1.08 3.23
N HIS A 228 -3.59 -0.91 2.36
CA HIS A 228 -4.53 0.19 2.43
C HIS A 228 -5.68 0.02 3.44
N LEU A 229 -5.73 -1.12 4.14
CA LEU A 229 -6.79 -1.42 5.11
C LEU A 229 -6.48 -0.89 6.53
N TYR A 230 -5.28 -0.35 6.75
CA TYR A 230 -4.77 0.07 8.07
C TYR A 230 -4.18 1.47 7.99
#